data_AF-A0AA45L5B2-F1
#
_entry.id   AF-A0AA45L5B2-F1
#
_cell.length_a   1.000
_cell.length_b   1.000
_cell.length_c   1.000
_cell.angle_alpha   90.00
_cell.angle_beta   90.00
_cell.angle_gamma   90.00
#
_symmetry.space_group_name_H-M   'P 1'
#
loop_
_entity.id
_entity.type
_entity.pdbx_description
1 polymer ?
#
loop_
_entity_poly.entity_id
_entity_poly.type
_entity_poly.pdbx_seq_one_letter_code
_entity_poly.pdbx_strand_id
1 'polypeptide(L)'
;MVGDMGQDDSLTARIASLEAEVRGLRNAVQTRTVIGQATGLIAAVQGCTPQQGFQLLVRMSQHHNVKLHTIAVKLIDLAAELGPHRAVRAVQVSEEQNGVPTPVDWPGADVVQAARQLVAAYDAATASSGHEPEARRQLTDQVNLAGQLLAERLTEVGWLPGS
;
A
#
# COMPACT_ATOMS: atom_id res chain seq x y z
N MET A 1 -16.18 26.12 41.15
CA MET A 1 -16.23 24.71 40.67
C MET A 1 -16.15 24.75 39.14
N VAL A 2 -14.95 24.97 38.57
CA VAL A 2 -14.71 25.13 37.11
C VAL A 2 -13.48 24.32 36.64
N GLY A 3 -12.77 23.65 37.55
CA GLY A 3 -11.51 22.94 37.23
C GLY A 3 -11.64 21.51 36.69
N ASP A 4 -12.82 20.89 36.80
CA ASP A 4 -13.03 19.46 36.51
C ASP A 4 -13.24 19.19 35.00
N MET A 5 -14.08 19.99 34.33
CA MET A 5 -14.43 19.75 32.91
C MET A 5 -13.24 19.83 31.94
N GLY A 6 -12.24 20.67 32.20
CA GLY A 6 -11.04 20.77 31.35
C GLY A 6 -10.06 19.61 31.52
N GLN A 7 -10.08 18.95 32.69
CA GLN A 7 -9.30 17.73 32.91
C GLN A 7 -10.00 16.54 32.25
N ASP A 8 -11.32 16.46 32.34
CA ASP A 8 -12.13 15.42 31.70
C ASP A 8 -12.01 15.44 30.17
N ASP A 9 -12.01 16.61 29.54
CA ASP A 9 -11.82 16.74 28.09
C ASP A 9 -10.42 16.28 27.63
N SER A 10 -9.39 16.62 28.41
CA SER A 10 -7.99 16.20 28.15
C SER A 10 -7.80 14.70 28.35
N LEU A 11 -8.37 14.13 29.41
CA LEU A 11 -8.42 12.69 29.67
C LEU A 11 -9.16 11.96 28.54
N THR A 12 -10.30 12.48 28.09
CA THR A 12 -11.10 11.92 26.99
C THR A 12 -10.31 11.93 25.69
N ALA A 13 -9.65 13.04 25.35
CA ALA A 13 -8.78 13.14 24.18
C ALA A 13 -7.61 12.15 24.25
N ARG A 14 -7.00 11.99 25.43
CA ARG A 14 -5.91 11.03 25.64
C ARG A 14 -6.36 9.59 25.48
N ILE A 15 -7.53 9.23 26.02
CA ILE A 15 -8.13 7.91 25.86
C ILE A 15 -8.40 7.64 24.37
N ALA A 16 -9.04 8.57 23.67
CA ALA A 16 -9.34 8.43 22.24
C ALA A 16 -8.06 8.21 21.39
N SER A 17 -6.98 8.94 21.70
CA SER A 17 -5.68 8.78 21.05
C SER A 17 -5.08 7.39 21.30
N LEU A 18 -5.10 6.91 22.55
CA LEU A 18 -4.56 5.59 22.90
C LEU A 18 -5.38 4.47 22.27
N GLU A 19 -6.70 4.61 22.23
CA GLU A 19 -7.55 3.65 21.55
C GLU A 19 -7.27 3.61 20.04
N ALA A 20 -7.03 4.76 19.40
CA ALA A 20 -6.65 4.83 17.99
C ALA A 20 -5.31 4.13 17.74
N GLU A 21 -4.33 4.35 18.61
CA GLU A 21 -3.02 3.68 18.55
C GLU A 21 -3.16 2.16 18.72
N VAL A 22 -3.90 1.70 19.73
CA VAL A 22 -4.17 0.28 19.95
C VAL A 22 -4.90 -0.35 18.77
N ARG A 23 -5.87 0.34 18.17
CA ARG A 23 -6.55 -0.10 16.94
C ARG A 23 -5.56 -0.23 15.78
N GLY A 24 -4.70 0.77 15.59
CA GLY A 24 -3.66 0.76 14.55
C GLY A 24 -2.70 -0.43 14.70
N LEU A 25 -2.20 -0.65 15.92
CA LEU A 25 -1.31 -1.78 16.23
C LEU A 25 -1.99 -3.13 16.00
N ARG A 26 -3.24 -3.29 16.44
CA ARG A 26 -4.01 -4.53 16.21
C ARG A 26 -4.19 -4.80 14.72
N ASN A 27 -4.53 -3.77 13.94
CA ASN A 27 -4.67 -3.89 12.49
C ASN A 27 -3.34 -4.25 11.80
N ALA A 28 -2.23 -3.65 12.23
CA ALA A 28 -0.90 -3.97 11.71
C ALA A 28 -0.51 -5.43 12.00
N VAL A 29 -0.78 -5.93 13.21
CA VAL A 29 -0.54 -7.33 13.58
C VAL A 29 -1.40 -8.27 12.73
N GLN A 30 -2.71 -8.02 12.63
CA GLN A 30 -3.61 -8.83 11.81
C GLN A 30 -3.16 -8.88 10.34
N THR A 31 -2.78 -7.72 9.80
CA THR A 31 -2.29 -7.59 8.43
C THR A 31 -1.04 -8.44 8.23
N ARG A 32 -0.07 -8.36 9.15
CA ARG A 32 1.17 -9.14 9.07
C ARG A 32 0.90 -10.64 9.21
N THR A 33 -0.02 -11.04 10.08
CA THR A 33 -0.39 -12.44 10.29
C THR A 33 -0.96 -13.06 9.00
N VAL A 34 -1.95 -12.42 8.36
CA VAL A 34 -2.56 -13.00 7.16
C VAL A 34 -1.59 -13.02 5.97
N ILE A 35 -0.73 -12.01 5.82
CA ILE A 35 0.34 -12.02 4.82
C ILE A 35 1.31 -13.18 5.07
N GLY A 36 1.67 -13.43 6.34
CA GLY A 36 2.51 -14.56 6.73
C GLY A 36 1.85 -15.92 6.44
N GLN A 37 0.54 -16.05 6.70
CA GLN A 37 -0.23 -17.25 6.38
C GLN A 37 -0.26 -17.52 4.88
N ALA A 38 -0.60 -16.51 4.07
CA ALA A 38 -0.62 -16.63 2.61
C ALA A 38 0.77 -16.96 2.05
N THR A 39 1.82 -16.34 2.60
CA THR A 39 3.21 -16.63 2.25
C THR A 39 3.56 -18.10 2.52
N GLY A 40 3.23 -18.61 3.71
CA GLY A 40 3.47 -20.01 4.08
C GLY A 40 2.67 -20.98 3.20
N LEU A 41 1.42 -20.64 2.89
CA LEU A 41 0.57 -21.43 2.00
C LEU A 41 1.16 -21.54 0.59
N ILE A 42 1.61 -20.43 0.00
CA ILE A 42 2.27 -20.42 -1.31
C ILE A 42 3.55 -21.25 -1.25
N ALA A 43 4.39 -21.03 -0.24
CA ALA A 43 5.66 -21.74 -0.08
C ALA A 43 5.46 -23.26 0.00
N ALA A 44 4.46 -23.71 0.76
CA ALA A 44 4.11 -25.12 0.88
C ALA A 44 3.60 -25.70 -0.45
N VAL A 45 2.71 -24.98 -1.14
CA VAL A 45 2.13 -25.45 -2.41
C VAL A 45 3.16 -25.54 -3.53
N GLN A 46 4.08 -24.59 -3.60
CA GLN A 46 5.08 -24.49 -4.67
C GLN A 46 6.40 -25.20 -4.35
N GLY A 47 6.55 -25.74 -3.14
CA GLY A 47 7.81 -26.36 -2.70
C GLY A 47 8.98 -25.38 -2.67
N CYS A 48 8.73 -24.12 -2.29
CA CYS A 48 9.73 -23.05 -2.30
C CYS A 48 9.94 -22.44 -0.90
N THR A 49 10.91 -21.53 -0.76
CA THR A 49 11.16 -20.89 0.53
C THR A 49 10.07 -19.86 0.86
N PRO A 50 9.83 -19.54 2.15
CA PRO A 50 8.92 -18.46 2.53
C PRO A 50 9.25 -17.11 1.88
N GLN A 51 10.54 -16.80 1.69
CA GLN A 51 10.97 -15.57 1.01
C GLN A 51 10.52 -15.57 -0.46
N GLN A 52 10.66 -16.70 -1.15
CA GLN A 52 10.18 -16.86 -2.53
C GLN A 52 8.64 -16.81 -2.59
N GLY A 53 7.95 -17.43 -1.62
CA GLY A 53 6.50 -17.35 -1.50
C GLY A 53 5.98 -15.93 -1.29
N PHE A 54 6.67 -15.13 -0.47
CA PHE A 54 6.33 -13.72 -0.27
C PHE A 54 6.55 -12.90 -1.54
N GLN A 55 7.67 -13.11 -2.24
CA GLN A 55 7.91 -12.44 -3.52
C GLN A 55 6.85 -12.80 -4.56
N LEU A 56 6.40 -14.06 -4.60
CA LEU A 56 5.31 -14.46 -5.47
C LEU A 56 4.02 -13.75 -5.07
N LEU A 57 3.66 -13.70 -3.78
CA LEU A 57 2.50 -12.96 -3.28
C LEU A 57 2.51 -11.47 -3.70
N VAL A 58 3.68 -10.83 -3.64
CA VAL A 58 3.88 -9.44 -4.11
C VAL A 58 3.63 -9.33 -5.62
N ARG A 59 4.14 -10.25 -6.43
CA ARG A 59 3.85 -10.27 -7.87
C ARG A 59 2.35 -10.43 -8.13
N MET A 60 1.67 -11.35 -7.46
CA MET A 60 0.22 -11.50 -7.63
C MET A 60 -0.51 -10.21 -7.24
N SER A 61 -0.11 -9.54 -6.15
CA SER A 61 -0.69 -8.27 -5.69
C SER A 61 -0.55 -7.15 -6.72
N GLN A 62 0.65 -6.98 -7.29
CA GLN A 62 0.94 -5.98 -8.31
C GLN A 62 0.16 -6.27 -9.59
N HIS A 63 0.16 -7.53 -10.00
CA HIS A 63 -0.50 -8.00 -11.20
C HIS A 63 -2.02 -7.78 -11.16
N HIS A 64 -2.64 -8.05 -10.01
CA HIS A 64 -4.06 -7.80 -9.80
C HIS A 64 -4.37 -6.35 -9.40
N ASN A 65 -3.36 -5.49 -9.27
CA ASN A 65 -3.46 -4.11 -8.79
C ASN A 65 -4.31 -3.96 -7.51
N VAL A 66 -4.10 -4.86 -6.54
CA VAL A 66 -4.77 -4.85 -5.24
C VAL A 66 -3.74 -4.80 -4.12
N LYS A 67 -4.15 -4.29 -2.96
CA LYS A 67 -3.28 -4.26 -1.77
C LYS A 67 -2.84 -5.68 -1.39
N LEU A 68 -1.59 -5.83 -0.97
CA LEU A 68 -0.99 -7.11 -0.59
C LEU A 68 -1.79 -7.88 0.45
N HIS A 69 -2.27 -7.17 1.49
CA HIS A 69 -3.16 -7.72 2.50
C HIS A 69 -4.46 -8.29 1.90
N THR A 70 -5.06 -7.58 0.96
CA THR A 70 -6.32 -7.96 0.33
C THR A 70 -6.18 -9.22 -0.49
N ILE A 71 -5.09 -9.36 -1.27
CA ILE A 71 -4.85 -10.61 -2.02
C ILE A 71 -4.48 -11.77 -1.09
N ALA A 72 -3.78 -11.51 0.02
CA ALA A 72 -3.48 -12.52 1.03
C ALA A 72 -4.76 -13.10 1.65
N VAL A 73 -5.70 -12.23 2.07
CA VAL A 73 -7.02 -12.65 2.60
C VAL A 73 -7.76 -13.50 1.55
N LYS A 74 -7.90 -13.00 0.32
CA LYS A 74 -8.58 -13.73 -0.76
C LYS A 74 -7.96 -15.10 -1.03
N LEU A 75 -6.63 -15.20 -0.99
CA LEU A 75 -5.95 -16.47 -1.20
C LEU A 75 -6.25 -17.48 -0.08
N ILE A 76 -6.29 -17.02 1.18
CA ILE A 76 -6.64 -17.86 2.32
C ILE A 76 -8.11 -18.31 2.24
N ASP A 77 -9.02 -17.40 1.89
CA ASP A 77 -10.44 -17.72 1.72
C ASP A 77 -10.64 -18.75 0.61
N LEU A 78 -10.02 -18.54 -0.56
CA LEU A 78 -10.04 -19.51 -1.66
C LEU A 78 -9.43 -20.86 -1.25
N ALA A 79 -8.40 -20.86 -0.43
CA ALA A 79 -7.79 -22.10 0.05
C ALA A 79 -8.70 -22.86 1.01
N ALA A 80 -9.50 -22.16 1.82
CA ALA A 80 -10.51 -22.78 2.67
C ALA A 80 -11.65 -23.41 1.85
N GLU A 81 -12.03 -22.77 0.74
CA GLU A 81 -13.13 -23.24 -0.13
C GLU A 81 -12.69 -24.36 -1.10
N LEU A 82 -11.53 -24.21 -1.74
CA LEU A 82 -11.09 -25.02 -2.88
C LEU A 82 -9.91 -25.93 -2.56
N GLY A 83 -9.25 -25.71 -1.43
CA GLY A 83 -7.97 -26.35 -1.05
C GLY A 83 -6.74 -25.55 -1.53
N PRO A 84 -5.57 -25.71 -0.87
CA PRO A 84 -4.39 -24.88 -1.08
C PRO A 84 -3.87 -24.86 -2.52
N HIS A 85 -3.72 -26.03 -3.14
CA HIS A 85 -3.19 -26.13 -4.52
C HIS A 85 -4.10 -25.46 -5.54
N ARG A 86 -5.43 -25.61 -5.39
CA ARG A 86 -6.39 -24.99 -6.31
C ARG A 86 -6.47 -23.48 -6.12
N ALA A 87 -6.37 -23.00 -4.89
CA ALA A 87 -6.37 -21.57 -4.59
C ALA A 87 -5.16 -20.85 -5.19
N VAL A 88 -3.94 -21.36 -4.95
CA VAL A 88 -2.72 -20.78 -5.55
C VAL A 88 -2.81 -20.84 -7.07
N ARG A 89 -3.23 -21.97 -7.64
CA ARG A 89 -3.41 -22.09 -9.09
C ARG A 89 -4.45 -21.12 -9.64
N ALA A 90 -5.57 -20.89 -8.97
CA ALA A 90 -6.60 -19.96 -9.45
C ALA A 90 -6.09 -18.51 -9.52
N VAL A 91 -5.31 -18.10 -8.51
CA VAL A 91 -4.67 -16.78 -8.51
C VAL A 91 -3.59 -16.70 -9.59
N GLN A 92 -2.79 -17.75 -9.79
CA GLN A 92 -1.74 -17.80 -10.83
C GLN A 92 -2.25 -17.94 -12.26
N VAL A 93 -3.32 -18.68 -12.51
CA VAL A 93 -3.91 -18.77 -13.85
C VAL A 93 -4.43 -17.40 -14.28
N SER A 94 -4.91 -16.59 -13.32
CA SER A 94 -5.20 -15.18 -13.55
C SER A 94 -3.93 -14.34 -13.76
N GLU A 95 -2.77 -14.76 -13.23
CA GLU A 95 -1.45 -14.20 -13.60
C GLU A 95 -1.10 -14.48 -15.06
N GLU A 96 -1.19 -15.74 -15.48
CA GLU A 96 -0.82 -16.20 -16.83
C GLU A 96 -1.78 -15.67 -17.91
N GLN A 97 -3.08 -15.57 -17.62
CA GLN A 97 -4.09 -15.08 -18.58
C GLN A 97 -4.05 -13.56 -18.79
N ASN A 98 -3.58 -12.82 -17.79
CA ASN A 98 -3.24 -11.39 -17.90
C ASN A 98 -1.75 -11.22 -18.24
N GLY A 99 -1.12 -12.26 -18.82
CA GLY A 99 0.33 -12.41 -18.98
C GLY A 99 1.01 -11.15 -19.50
N VAL A 100 2.30 -10.99 -19.13
CA VAL A 100 3.24 -9.91 -19.48
C VAL A 100 2.51 -8.76 -20.11
N PRO A 101 2.29 -7.59 -19.45
CA PRO A 101 1.70 -6.46 -20.16
C PRO A 101 2.48 -6.36 -21.46
N THR A 102 1.82 -6.73 -22.56
CA THR A 102 2.36 -6.40 -23.86
C THR A 102 2.58 -4.90 -23.69
N PRO A 103 3.77 -4.36 -23.99
CA PRO A 103 3.91 -2.94 -24.08
C PRO A 103 3.05 -2.51 -25.27
N VAL A 104 1.73 -2.55 -25.12
CA VAL A 104 0.90 -1.42 -25.49
C VAL A 104 1.61 -0.30 -24.76
N ASP A 105 2.26 0.52 -25.55
CA ASP A 105 2.83 1.81 -25.22
C ASP A 105 1.75 2.62 -24.50
N TRP A 106 1.48 2.25 -23.23
CA TRP A 106 0.43 2.81 -22.43
C TRP A 106 1.02 4.07 -21.87
N PRO A 107 0.58 5.24 -22.36
CA PRO A 107 1.27 6.48 -22.07
C PRO A 107 1.30 6.77 -20.56
N GLY A 108 0.31 6.25 -19.81
CA GLY A 108 0.14 6.50 -18.39
C GLY A 108 1.05 5.71 -17.43
N ALA A 109 1.99 4.88 -17.91
CA ALA A 109 2.91 4.17 -17.00
C ALA A 109 3.78 5.17 -16.20
N ASP A 110 4.31 6.17 -16.91
CA ASP A 110 5.11 7.25 -16.30
C ASP A 110 4.24 8.18 -15.44
N VAL A 111 2.96 8.39 -15.81
CA VAL A 111 1.97 9.13 -15.00
C VAL A 111 1.74 8.43 -13.66
N VAL A 112 1.53 7.12 -13.65
CA VAL A 112 1.31 6.35 -12.43
C VAL A 112 2.55 6.38 -11.54
N GLN A 113 3.75 6.34 -12.13
CA GLN A 113 4.99 6.43 -11.38
C GLN A 113 5.20 7.82 -10.77
N ALA A 114 4.92 8.90 -11.51
CA ALA A 114 4.96 10.26 -11.00
C ALA A 114 3.93 10.50 -9.88
N ALA A 115 2.71 9.94 -10.01
CA ALA A 115 1.69 10.02 -8.97
C ALA A 115 2.13 9.34 -7.67
N ARG A 116 2.79 8.18 -7.77
CA ARG A 116 3.35 7.48 -6.60
C ARG A 116 4.46 8.29 -5.92
N GLN A 117 5.32 8.98 -6.69
CA GLN A 117 6.36 9.85 -6.14
C GLN A 117 5.76 11.03 -5.36
N LEU A 118 4.70 11.64 -5.88
CA LEU A 118 3.99 12.72 -5.18
C LEU A 118 3.38 12.25 -3.87
N VAL A 119 2.69 11.10 -3.88
CA VAL A 119 2.10 10.51 -2.66
C VAL A 119 3.20 10.21 -1.63
N ALA A 120 4.31 9.60 -2.05
CA ALA A 120 5.43 9.30 -1.15
C ALA A 120 6.08 10.56 -0.55
N ALA A 121 6.25 11.62 -1.35
CA ALA A 121 6.77 12.90 -0.87
C ALA A 121 5.83 13.55 0.16
N TYR A 122 4.51 13.47 -0.08
CA TYR A 122 3.50 13.98 0.84
C TYR A 122 3.46 13.21 2.16
N ASP A 123 3.53 11.87 2.10
CA ASP A 123 3.61 11.01 3.28
C ASP A 123 4.89 11.31 4.11
N ALA A 124 6.02 11.56 3.44
CA ALA A 124 7.26 11.97 4.10
C ALA A 124 7.15 13.37 4.76
N ALA A 125 6.49 14.32 4.09
CA ALA A 125 6.25 15.66 4.63
C ALA A 125 5.29 15.65 5.83
N THR A 126 4.25 14.80 5.80
CA THR A 126 3.30 14.66 6.90
C THR A 126 3.90 13.95 8.10
N ALA A 127 4.73 12.92 7.90
CA ALA A 127 5.42 12.20 8.97
C ALA A 127 6.51 13.02 9.71
N SER A 128 6.99 14.12 9.11
CA SER A 128 8.15 14.88 9.58
C SER A 128 7.82 16.23 10.21
N SER A 129 6.56 16.45 10.62
CA SER A 129 5.98 17.72 11.10
C SER A 129 6.72 18.39 12.29
N GLY A 130 7.73 17.76 12.88
CA GLY A 130 8.59 18.30 13.95
C GLY A 130 10.09 18.52 13.62
N HIS A 131 10.52 18.47 12.35
CA HIS A 131 11.95 18.58 11.97
C HIS A 131 12.47 20.03 11.82
N GLU A 132 13.79 20.18 11.72
CA GLU A 132 14.50 21.45 11.46
C GLU A 132 13.90 22.22 10.28
N PRO A 133 13.94 23.57 10.32
CA PRO A 133 13.33 24.42 9.30
C PRO A 133 13.85 24.15 7.88
N GLU A 134 15.10 23.71 7.73
CA GLU A 134 15.68 23.33 6.43
C GLU A 134 15.11 22.02 5.90
N ALA A 135 14.97 21.00 6.75
CA ALA A 135 14.35 19.72 6.39
C ALA A 135 12.89 19.90 5.93
N ARG A 136 12.14 20.79 6.60
CA ARG A 136 10.75 21.12 6.20
C ARG A 136 10.69 21.81 4.84
N ARG A 137 11.64 22.70 4.53
CA ARG A 137 11.75 23.33 3.20
C ARG A 137 12.05 22.28 2.13
N GLN A 138 13.05 21.43 2.37
CA GLN A 138 13.46 20.38 1.44
C GLN A 138 12.31 19.40 1.11
N LEU A 139 11.51 19.02 2.10
CA LEU A 139 10.33 18.16 1.89
C LEU A 139 9.22 18.87 1.12
N THR A 140 9.00 20.16 1.38
CA THR A 140 8.04 20.97 0.62
C THR A 140 8.47 21.08 -0.85
N ASP A 141 9.77 21.29 -1.09
CA ASP A 141 10.33 21.34 -2.44
C ASP A 141 10.21 19.99 -3.16
N GLN A 142 10.40 18.86 -2.45
CA GLN A 142 10.18 17.53 -3.00
C GLN A 142 8.73 17.27 -3.41
N VAL A 143 7.75 17.68 -2.58
CA VAL A 143 6.33 17.57 -2.91
C VAL A 143 5.98 18.41 -4.14
N ASN A 144 6.48 19.65 -4.20
CA ASN A 144 6.26 20.54 -5.35
C ASN A 144 6.85 19.96 -6.64
N LEU A 145 8.08 19.44 -6.58
CA LEU A 145 8.76 18.84 -7.73
C LEU A 145 8.02 17.59 -8.22
N ALA A 146 7.60 16.71 -7.31
CA ALA A 146 6.83 15.52 -7.67
C ALA A 146 5.46 15.89 -8.28
N GLY A 147 4.85 16.98 -7.81
CA GLY A 147 3.60 17.52 -8.38
C GLY A 147 3.79 18.05 -9.81
N GLN A 148 4.88 18.76 -10.06
CA GLN A 148 5.24 19.25 -11.39
C GLN A 148 5.52 18.10 -12.37
N LEU A 149 6.28 17.09 -11.93
CA LEU A 149 6.54 15.89 -12.73
C LEU A 149 5.25 15.15 -13.09
N LEU A 150 4.31 15.02 -12.15
CA LEU A 150 3.00 14.42 -12.45
C LEU A 150 2.22 15.22 -13.48
N ALA A 151 2.18 16.55 -13.35
CA ALA A 151 1.50 17.43 -14.29
C ALA A 151 2.12 17.36 -15.71
N GLU A 152 3.45 17.32 -15.80
CA GLU A 152 4.19 17.12 -17.05
C GLU A 152 3.79 15.79 -17.71
N ARG A 153 3.86 14.67 -16.97
CA ARG A 153 3.47 13.36 -17.51
C ARG A 153 2.01 13.32 -17.94
N LEU A 154 1.10 13.92 -17.17
CA LEU A 154 -0.32 14.01 -17.53
C LEU A 154 -0.55 14.82 -18.82
N THR A 155 0.30 15.80 -19.11
CA THR A 155 0.23 16.62 -20.33
C THR A 155 0.81 15.87 -21.53
N GLU A 156 1.95 15.19 -21.36
CA GLU A 156 2.58 14.36 -22.40
C GLU A 156 1.64 13.28 -22.94
N VAL A 157 0.83 12.69 -22.06
CA VAL A 157 -0.16 11.67 -22.43
C VAL A 157 -1.50 12.24 -22.94
N GLY A 158 -1.64 13.57 -22.95
CA GLY A 158 -2.84 14.28 -23.40
C GLY A 158 -4.04 14.19 -22.45
N TRP A 159 -3.83 13.87 -21.17
CA TRP A 159 -4.90 13.77 -20.16
C TRP A 159 -5.15 15.08 -19.41
N LEU A 160 -4.18 15.99 -19.42
CA LEU A 160 -4.35 17.38 -19.02
C LEU A 160 -4.21 18.29 -20.25
N PRO A 161 -5.10 19.29 -20.42
CA PRO A 161 -4.87 20.33 -21.41
C PRO A 161 -3.59 21.11 -21.04
N GLY A 162 -2.71 21.33 -22.02
CA GLY A 162 -1.52 22.16 -21.83
C GLY A 162 -1.90 23.56 -21.34
N SER A 163 -1.16 24.05 -20.34
CA SER A 163 -1.32 25.40 -19.78
C SER A 163 -0.78 26.48 -20.70
#